data_AF-A0A0E4H719-F1
#
_entry.id   AF-A0A0E4H719-F1
#
_cell.length_a   1.000
_cell.length_b   1.000
_cell.length_c   1.000
_cell.angle_alpha   90.00
_cell.angle_beta   90.00
_cell.angle_gamma   90.00
#
_symmetry.space_group_name_H-M   'P 1'
#
loop_
_entity.id
_entity.type
_entity.pdbx_description
1 polymer ?
#
loop_
_entity_poly.entity_id
_entity_poly.type
_entity_poly.pdbx_seq_one_letter_code
_entity_poly.pdbx_strand_id
1 'polypeptide(L)'
;MRGINTFEIAENGQVGEMRGINTFEIAENGQVGEMRGINTFEIAENGQVGEMRGINTFEIAENGQVGEMRGINTFEIAENGQVGEMRGINTFEITGNRQIGEREV
;
A
#
# COMPACT_ATOMS: atom_id res chain seq x y z
N MET A 1 -11.31 10.01 1.02
CA MET A 1 -11.52 10.97 -0.09
C MET A 1 -12.17 10.29 -1.31
N ARG A 2 -12.95 10.99 -2.15
CA ARG A 2 -13.45 10.46 -3.43
C ARG A 2 -13.27 11.48 -4.56
N GLY A 3 -12.77 11.05 -5.72
CA GLY A 3 -12.56 11.92 -6.88
C GLY A 3 -11.99 11.17 -8.08
N ILE A 4 -11.71 11.88 -9.18
CA ILE A 4 -10.95 11.27 -10.30
C ILE A 4 -9.49 11.10 -9.88
N ASN A 5 -8.92 12.14 -9.28
CA ASN A 5 -7.60 12.13 -8.66
C ASN A 5 -7.77 12.49 -7.20
N THR A 6 -7.29 11.64 -6.29
CA THR A 6 -7.24 11.93 -4.87
C THR A 6 -5.79 11.93 -4.41
N PHE A 7 -5.44 12.89 -3.57
CA PHE A 7 -4.09 13.11 -3.11
C PHE A 7 -4.12 13.58 -1.66
N GLU A 8 -3.31 12.97 -0.82
CA GLU A 8 -3.19 13.32 0.59
C GLU A 8 -1.71 13.30 1.02
N ILE A 9 -1.32 14.28 1.85
CA ILE A 9 -0.04 14.30 2.55
C ILE A 9 -0.34 14.49 4.03
N ALA A 10 0.19 13.63 4.87
CA ALA A 10 0.08 13.74 6.32
C ALA A 10 1.43 13.51 7.00
N GLU A 11 1.76 14.35 7.98
CA GLU A 11 2.93 14.11 8.85
C GLU A 11 2.58 13.05 9.92
N ASN A 12 1.40 13.21 10.52
CA ASN A 12 0.86 12.29 11.52
C ASN A 12 -0.65 12.15 11.33
N GLY A 13 -1.18 10.93 11.27
CA GLY A 13 -2.63 10.75 11.29
C GLY A 13 -3.19 9.44 10.76
N GLN A 14 -4.51 9.41 10.64
CA GLN A 14 -5.24 8.32 10.02
C GLN A 14 -5.93 8.85 8.77
N VAL A 15 -5.62 8.26 7.63
CA VAL A 15 -6.31 8.54 6.38
C VAL A 15 -7.38 7.47 6.17
N GLY A 16 -8.63 7.93 6.07
CA GLY A 16 -9.75 7.06 5.78
C GLY A 16 -9.74 6.54 4.34
N GLU A 17 -10.82 5.91 3.92
CA GLU A 17 -10.93 5.37 2.57
C GLU A 17 -10.68 6.42 1.47
N MET A 18 -9.76 6.13 0.54
CA MET A 18 -9.54 6.90 -0.69
C MET A 18 -10.05 6.13 -1.91
N ARG A 19 -10.89 6.77 -2.74
CA ARG A 19 -11.35 6.20 -4.02
C ARG A 19 -11.16 7.16 -5.18
N GLY A 20 -10.59 6.67 -6.27
CA GLY A 20 -10.52 7.42 -7.53
C GLY A 20 -9.97 6.64 -8.69
N ILE A 21 -9.71 7.30 -9.81
CA ILE A 21 -8.95 6.66 -10.92
C ILE A 21 -7.49 6.59 -10.53
N ASN A 22 -6.95 7.72 -10.03
CA ASN A 22 -5.61 7.80 -9.46
C ASN A 22 -5.72 8.19 -7.99
N THR A 23 -5.19 7.37 -7.10
CA THR A 23 -5.13 7.65 -5.66
C THR A 23 -3.67 7.67 -5.24
N PHE A 24 -3.28 8.70 -4.51
CA PHE A 24 -1.91 8.87 -4.08
C PHE A 24 -1.86 9.36 -2.64
N GLU A 25 -1.00 8.76 -1.84
CA GLU A 25 -0.76 9.17 -0.46
C GLU A 25 0.73 9.22 -0.12
N ILE A 26 1.10 10.23 0.67
CA ILE A 26 2.39 10.27 1.38
C ILE A 26 2.11 10.48 2.86
N ALA A 27 2.66 9.61 3.70
CA ALA A 27 2.61 9.75 5.15
C ALA A 27 4.01 9.60 5.78
N GLU A 28 4.34 10.41 6.78
CA GLU A 28 5.53 10.16 7.61
C GLU A 28 5.17 9.14 8.70
N ASN A 29 4.12 9.40 9.47
CA ASN A 29 3.60 8.47 10.46
C ASN A 29 2.08 8.33 10.30
N GLY A 30 1.57 7.15 9.95
CA GLY A 30 0.13 7.05 9.79
C GLY A 30 -0.46 5.68 9.58
N GLN A 31 -1.80 5.65 9.59
CA GLN A 31 -2.56 4.49 9.18
C GLN A 31 -3.46 4.87 8.02
N VAL A 32 -3.33 4.12 6.93
CA VAL A 32 -4.16 4.25 5.76
C VAL A 32 -5.19 3.16 5.78
N GLY A 33 -6.45 3.55 5.63
CA GLY A 33 -7.54 2.61 5.49
C GLY A 33 -7.49 1.87 4.15
N GLU A 34 -8.54 2.07 3.35
CA GLU A 34 -8.65 1.41 2.06
C GLU A 34 -8.39 2.38 0.90
N MET A 35 -7.47 2.02 0.00
CA MET A 35 -7.20 2.72 -1.25
C MET A 35 -7.77 1.93 -2.43
N ARG A 36 -8.66 2.55 -3.21
CA ARG A 36 -9.22 1.95 -4.43
C ARG A 36 -9.05 2.85 -5.64
N GLY A 37 -8.48 2.30 -6.71
CA GLY A 37 -8.49 2.97 -8.00
C GLY A 37 -7.99 2.16 -9.17
N ILE A 38 -7.75 2.80 -10.32
CA ILE A 38 -7.05 2.14 -11.43
C ILE A 38 -5.56 2.13 -11.12
N ASN A 39 -5.03 3.28 -10.67
CA ASN A 39 -3.66 3.42 -10.19
C ASN A 39 -3.72 3.87 -8.73
N THR A 40 -3.14 3.08 -7.84
CA THR A 40 -3.03 3.41 -6.42
C THR A 40 -1.57 3.42 -6.03
N PHE A 41 -1.16 4.46 -5.31
CA PHE A 41 0.22 4.65 -4.91
C PHE A 41 0.31 5.16 -3.49
N GLU A 42 1.22 4.59 -2.72
CA GLU A 42 1.48 5.03 -1.35
C GLU A 42 2.97 5.07 -1.04
N ILE A 43 3.37 6.09 -0.27
CA ILE A 43 4.66 6.14 0.42
C ILE A 43 4.39 6.38 1.89
N ALA A 44 4.95 5.53 2.75
CA ALA A 44 4.94 5.71 4.19
C ALA A 44 6.36 5.55 4.77
N GLU A 45 6.77 6.42 5.69
CA GLU A 45 7.98 6.18 6.49
C GLU A 45 7.68 5.19 7.62
N ASN A 46 6.66 5.49 8.43
CA ASN A 46 6.16 4.60 9.47
C ASN A 46 4.64 4.45 9.36
N GLY A 47 4.13 3.23 9.21
CA GLY A 47 2.67 3.12 9.14
C GLY A 47 2.06 1.75 8.95
N GLN A 48 0.74 1.74 8.86
CA GLN A 48 -0.02 0.55 8.48
C GLN A 48 -0.97 0.89 7.35
N VAL A 49 -0.95 0.05 6.32
CA VAL A 49 -1.83 0.15 5.16
C VAL A 49 -2.84 -0.97 5.23
N GLY A 50 -4.12 -0.64 5.20
CA GLY A 50 -5.19 -1.62 5.31
C GLY A 50 -5.33 -2.47 4.05
N GLU A 51 -5.95 -1.90 3.02
CA GLU A 51 -6.17 -2.61 1.76
C GLU A 51 -5.95 -1.69 0.55
N MET A 52 -5.13 -2.13 -0.39
CA MET A 52 -4.88 -1.43 -1.64
C MET A 52 -5.41 -2.24 -2.83
N ARG A 53 -6.40 -1.69 -3.55
CA ARG A 53 -7.00 -2.32 -4.73
C ARG A 53 -6.88 -1.47 -5.98
N GLY A 54 -6.37 -2.05 -7.05
CA GLY A 54 -6.44 -1.43 -8.36
C GLY A 54 -5.96 -2.26 -9.52
N ILE A 55 -5.79 -1.64 -10.69
CA ILE A 55 -5.14 -2.32 -11.83
C ILE A 55 -3.63 -2.31 -11.61
N ASN A 56 -3.09 -1.14 -11.26
CA ASN A 56 -1.71 -0.95 -10.86
C ASN A 56 -1.68 -0.45 -9.42
N THR A 57 -1.09 -1.23 -8.52
CA THR A 57 -0.93 -0.88 -7.11
C THR A 57 0.55 -0.83 -6.78
N PHE A 58 0.96 0.22 -6.07
CA PHE A 58 2.35 0.42 -5.72
C PHE A 58 2.47 0.97 -4.31
N GLU A 59 3.38 0.40 -3.53
CA GLU A 59 3.63 0.82 -2.16
C GLU A 59 5.11 0.84 -1.84
N ILE A 60 5.54 1.88 -1.10
CA ILE A 60 6.84 1.95 -0.46
C ILE A 60 6.62 2.23 1.03
N ALA A 61 7.18 1.37 1.87
CA ALA A 61 7.20 1.55 3.31
C ALA A 61 8.62 1.39 3.86
N GLU A 62 9.09 2.31 4.72
CA GLU A 62 10.34 2.08 5.45
C GLU A 62 10.09 1.15 6.64
N ASN A 63 9.20 1.51 7.55
CA ASN A 63 8.78 0.68 8.67
C ASN A 63 7.26 0.55 8.71
N GLY A 64 6.70 -0.66 8.62
CA GLY A 64 5.25 -0.75 8.62
C GLY A 64 4.63 -2.11 8.40
N GLN A 65 3.30 -2.13 8.34
CA GLN A 65 2.57 -3.32 7.95
C GLN A 65 1.66 -3.01 6.78
N VAL A 66 1.84 -3.76 5.71
CA VAL A 66 0.95 -3.75 4.57
C VAL A 66 -0.05 -4.87 4.77
N GLY A 67 -1.33 -4.56 4.70
CA GLY A 67 -2.40 -5.54 4.75
C GLY A 67 -2.52 -6.27 3.41
N GLU A 68 -3.63 -6.09 2.71
CA GLU A 68 -3.88 -6.79 1.46
C GLU A 68 -3.67 -5.88 0.23
N MET A 69 -2.86 -6.34 -0.71
CA MET A 69 -2.65 -5.66 -1.99
C MET A 69 -3.23 -6.50 -3.14
N ARG A 70 -4.21 -5.96 -3.87
CA ARG A 70 -4.86 -6.62 -5.01
C ARG A 70 -4.77 -5.81 -6.28
N GLY A 71 -4.32 -6.44 -7.36
CA GLY A 71 -4.41 -5.85 -8.68
C GLY A 71 -3.94 -6.70 -9.84
N ILE A 72 -3.83 -6.12 -11.03
CA ILE A 72 -3.22 -6.82 -12.17
C ILE A 72 -1.70 -6.76 -12.02
N ASN A 73 -1.16 -5.57 -11.77
CA ASN A 73 0.24 -5.32 -11.48
C ASN A 73 0.33 -4.78 -10.06
N THR A 74 0.98 -5.50 -9.17
CA THR A 74 1.16 -5.12 -7.77
C THR A 74 2.64 -5.09 -7.46
N PHE A 75 3.09 -4.00 -6.83
CA PHE A 75 4.49 -3.81 -6.50
C PHE A 75 4.64 -3.24 -5.10
N GLU A 76 5.55 -3.80 -4.32
CA GLU A 76 5.81 -3.36 -2.96
C GLU A 76 7.30 -3.36 -2.65
N ILE A 77 7.73 -2.31 -1.94
CA ILE A 77 9.03 -2.23 -1.29
C ILE A 77 8.81 -1.95 0.19
N ALA A 78 9.30 -2.84 1.05
CA ALA A 78 9.30 -2.65 2.48
C ALA A 78 10.72 -2.86 3.04
N GLU A 79 11.26 -1.92 3.83
CA GLU A 79 12.58 -2.14 4.46
C GLU A 79 12.43 -2.99 5.74
N ASN A 80 11.58 -2.54 6.66
CA ASN A 80 11.36 -3.07 7.99
C ASN A 80 9.87 -3.24 8.27
N GLY A 81 9.26 -4.26 7.67
CA GLY A 81 7.82 -4.41 7.76
C GLY A 81 7.31 -5.82 7.55
N GLN A 82 6.02 -5.99 7.79
CA GLN A 82 5.30 -7.21 7.41
C GLN A 82 4.45 -6.91 6.19
N VAL A 83 4.63 -7.74 5.18
CA VAL A 83 3.78 -7.75 4.00
C VAL A 83 2.68 -8.77 4.22
N GLY A 84 1.43 -8.35 4.09
CA GLY A 84 0.29 -9.24 4.10
C GLY A 84 0.12 -9.93 2.75
N GLU A 85 -1.13 -10.12 2.33
CA GLU A 85 -1.40 -10.89 1.12
C GLU A 85 -1.29 -10.03 -0.14
N MET A 86 -0.41 -10.42 -1.06
CA MET A 86 -0.32 -9.82 -2.39
C MET A 86 -0.96 -10.72 -3.44
N ARG A 87 -2.02 -10.23 -4.10
CA ARG A 87 -2.73 -10.94 -5.18
C ARG A 87 -2.68 -10.15 -6.48
N GLY A 88 -2.20 -10.81 -7.53
CA GLY A 88 -2.29 -10.26 -8.87
C GLY A 88 -1.76 -11.18 -9.95
N ILE A 89 -1.79 -10.69 -11.19
CA ILE A 89 -1.21 -11.41 -12.33
C ILE A 89 0.30 -11.23 -12.33
N ASN A 90 0.76 -10.00 -12.10
CA ASN A 90 2.16 -9.63 -12.00
C ASN A 90 2.41 -9.01 -10.63
N THR A 91 2.92 -9.82 -9.71
CA THR A 91 3.21 -9.41 -8.33
C THR A 91 4.71 -9.33 -8.12
N PHE A 92 5.19 -8.25 -7.51
CA PHE A 92 6.61 -8.11 -7.16
C PHE A 92 6.77 -7.46 -5.79
N GLU A 93 7.69 -8.01 -5.01
CA GLU A 93 7.86 -7.67 -3.59
C GLU A 93 9.36 -7.64 -3.27
N ILE A 94 9.83 -6.53 -2.69
CA ILE A 94 11.17 -6.41 -2.11
C ILE A 94 11.03 -6.15 -0.62
N THR A 95 11.62 -7.02 0.20
CA THR A 95 11.67 -6.86 1.66
C THR A 95 13.11 -6.80 2.15
N GLY A 96 13.49 -5.74 2.86
CA GLY A 96 14.84 -5.54 3.41
C GLY A 96 15.16 -6.52 4.54
N ASN A 97 14.23 -6.70 5.49
CA ASN A 97 14.39 -7.57 6.65
C ASN A 97 13.24 -8.60 6.78
N ARG A 98 13.45 -9.77 6.18
CA ARG A 98 12.41 -10.80 6.04
C ARG A 98 12.23 -11.61 7.34
N GLN A 99 11.10 -11.45 8.04
CA GLN A 99 10.47 -12.59 8.71
C GLN A 99 9.59 -13.28 7.67
N ILE A 100 10.09 -14.38 7.08
CA ILE A 100 9.33 -15.16 6.10
C ILE A 100 8.15 -15.81 6.84
N GLY A 101 6.94 -15.28 6.66
CA GLY A 101 5.73 -16.08 6.75
C GLY A 101 5.70 -17.02 5.54
N GLU A 102 5.55 -18.31 5.79
CA GLU A 102 5.61 -19.38 4.79
C GLU A 102 4.67 -19.11 3.60
N ARG A 103 5.19 -19.17 2.36
CA ARG A 103 4.32 -19.31 1.18
C ARG A 103 3.92 -20.78 1.09
N GLU A 104 2.65 -21.10 1.37
CA GLU A 104 2.07 -22.36 0.92
C GLU A 104 1.99 -22.35 -0.61
N VAL A 105 2.45 -23.45 -1.22
CA VAL A 105 2.37 -23.74 -2.66
C VAL A 105 1.19 -24.65 -2.92
#